data_AF-A0A847EB96-F1
#
_entry.id   AF-A0A847EB96-F1
#
_cell.length_a   1.000
_cell.length_b   1.000
_cell.length_c   1.000
_cell.angle_alpha   90.00
_cell.angle_beta   90.00
_cell.angle_gamma   90.00
#
_symmetry.space_group_name_H-M   'P 1'
#
loop_
_entity.id
_entity.type
_entity.pdbx_description
1 polymer ?
#
loop_
_entity_poly.entity_id
_entity_poly.type
_entity_poly.pdbx_seq_one_letter_code
_entity_poly.pdbx_strand_id
1 'polypeptide(L)'
;MLTPDWRCISEPKDLFAMVRTEDIATLDAEVPVKRIKLIATDGATNYKRDYIDAMDEETFDKWMDYHFAICERQDLIGASHHTLDILQKA
;
A
#
# COMPACT_ATOMS: atom_id res chain seq x y z
N MET A 1 -6.53 -9.84 -16.22
CA MET A 1 -5.68 -10.87 -16.89
C MET A 1 -4.25 -10.73 -16.38
N LEU A 2 -3.42 -11.78 -16.36
CA LEU A 2 -2.03 -11.70 -15.88
C LEU A 2 -1.03 -11.78 -17.04
N THR A 3 0.05 -10.99 -16.99
CA THR A 3 1.23 -11.15 -17.86
C THR A 3 2.13 -12.30 -17.38
N PRO A 4 3.12 -12.76 -18.18
CA PRO A 4 4.08 -13.79 -17.75
C PRO A 4 4.92 -13.42 -16.52
N ASP A 5 5.16 -12.13 -16.28
CA ASP A 5 5.84 -11.62 -15.08
C ASP A 5 4.87 -11.30 -13.93
N TRP A 6 3.67 -11.89 -13.95
CA TRP A 6 2.65 -11.78 -12.90
C TRP A 6 2.15 -10.35 -12.67
N ARG A 7 1.98 -9.58 -13.74
CA ARG A 7 1.38 -8.25 -13.67
C ARG A 7 -0.11 -8.32 -13.94
N CYS A 8 -0.90 -7.70 -13.07
CA CYS A 8 -2.33 -7.54 -13.28
C CYS A 8 -2.59 -6.50 -14.38
N ILE A 9 -3.29 -6.93 -15.43
CA ILE A 9 -3.81 -6.04 -16.48
C ILE A 9 -5.18 -5.56 -16.01
N SER A 10 -5.31 -4.25 -15.81
CA SER A 10 -6.55 -3.56 -15.43
C SER A 10 -7.09 -2.78 -16.64
N GLU A 11 -8.40 -2.82 -16.85
CA GLU A 11 -9.12 -2.15 -17.93
C GLU A 11 -9.99 -1.01 -17.37
N PRO A 12 -10.40 -0.02 -18.19
CA PRO A 12 -11.27 1.07 -17.74
C PRO A 12 -12.62 0.62 -17.16
N LYS A 13 -13.06 -0.62 -17.45
CA LYS A 13 -14.30 -1.20 -16.90
C LYS A 13 -14.12 -1.81 -15.51
N ASP A 14 -12.88 -2.04 -15.08
CA ASP A 14 -12.58 -2.68 -13.80
C ASP A 14 -12.76 -1.67 -12.66
N LEU A 15 -13.37 -2.12 -11.55
CA LEU A 15 -13.59 -1.27 -10.37
C LEU A 15 -12.29 -0.92 -9.64
N PHE A 16 -11.29 -1.82 -9.72
CA PHE A 16 -10.02 -1.67 -9.05
C PHE A 16 -8.89 -1.93 -10.05
N ALA A 17 -7.91 -1.04 -10.05
CA ALA A 17 -6.67 -1.24 -10.78
C ALA A 17 -5.59 -1.75 -9.83
N MET A 18 -5.02 -2.90 -10.14
CA MET A 18 -3.87 -3.44 -9.42
C MET A 18 -2.60 -2.90 -10.08
N VAL A 19 -1.89 -2.03 -9.38
CA VAL A 19 -0.71 -1.33 -9.88
C VAL A 19 0.52 -1.66 -9.04
N ARG A 20 1.70 -1.46 -9.61
CA ARG A 20 2.99 -1.56 -8.92
C ARG A 20 3.55 -0.19 -8.59
N THR A 21 4.55 -0.13 -7.73
CA THR A 21 5.17 1.12 -7.26
C THR A 21 5.77 1.96 -8.40
N GLU A 22 6.30 1.31 -9.44
CA GLU A 22 6.82 1.97 -10.64
C GLU A 22 5.73 2.64 -11.49
N ASP A 23 4.49 2.14 -11.41
CA ASP A 23 3.35 2.72 -12.13
C ASP A 23 2.92 4.01 -11.43
N ILE A 24 2.87 3.98 -10.10
CA ILE A 24 2.58 5.16 -9.27
C ILE A 24 3.66 6.23 -9.52
N ALA A 25 4.94 5.84 -9.52
CA ALA A 25 6.03 6.76 -9.81
C ALA A 25 5.99 7.35 -11.23
N THR A 26 5.54 6.56 -12.21
CA THR A 26 5.34 7.05 -13.59
C THR A 26 4.23 8.10 -13.64
N LEU A 27 3.10 7.85 -12.96
CA LEU A 27 1.98 8.79 -12.87
C LEU A 27 2.40 10.11 -12.21
N ASP A 28 3.12 10.05 -11.10
CA ASP A 28 3.59 11.25 -10.40
C ASP A 28 4.48 12.14 -11.28
N ALA A 29 5.29 11.52 -12.14
CA ALA A 29 6.20 12.24 -13.04
C ALA A 29 5.46 13.02 -14.14
N GLU A 30 4.16 12.77 -14.36
CA GLU A 30 3.33 13.50 -15.33
C GLU A 30 2.88 14.88 -14.83
N VAL A 31 3.06 15.17 -13.53
CA VAL A 31 2.59 16.41 -12.89
C VAL A 31 3.68 17.05 -12.03
N PRO A 32 3.68 18.38 -11.83
CA PRO A 32 4.69 19.07 -11.03
C PRO A 32 4.43 18.89 -9.52
N VAL A 33 4.73 17.70 -9.01
CA VAL A 33 4.55 17.33 -7.61
C VAL A 33 5.85 16.79 -7.01
N LYS A 34 5.96 16.88 -5.68
CA LYS A 34 7.02 16.26 -4.90
C LYS A 34 6.41 15.21 -3.97
N ARG A 35 6.86 13.96 -4.08
CA ARG A 35 6.47 12.91 -3.14
C ARG A 35 7.01 13.20 -1.74
N ILE A 36 6.10 13.17 -0.76
CA ILE A 36 6.39 13.31 0.66
C ILE A 36 6.56 11.92 1.28
N LYS A 37 5.61 11.01 1.04
CA LYS A 37 5.64 9.62 1.54
C LYS A 37 4.86 8.68 0.61
N LEU A 38 5.30 7.43 0.54
CA LEU A 38 4.53 6.30 0.02
C LEU A 38 4.42 5.25 1.13
N ILE A 39 3.19 4.94 1.53
CA ILE A 39 2.89 4.24 2.79
C ILE A 39 2.02 3.01 2.52
N ALA A 40 2.35 1.88 3.15
CA ALA A 40 1.49 0.71 3.25
C ALA A 40 0.43 0.95 4.34
N THR A 41 -0.82 1.23 3.97
CA THR A 41 -1.83 1.64 4.96
C THR A 41 -2.35 0.49 5.81
N ASP A 42 -2.32 -0.72 5.27
CA ASP A 42 -2.70 -1.95 5.98
C ASP A 42 -1.53 -2.92 6.15
N GLY A 43 -0.41 -2.75 5.43
CA GLY A 43 0.74 -3.63 5.50
C GLY A 43 0.33 -5.11 5.42
N ALA A 44 0.98 -5.95 6.22
CA ALA A 44 0.68 -7.38 6.25
C ALA A 44 -0.60 -7.77 7.05
N THR A 45 -1.45 -6.81 7.42
CA THR A 45 -2.67 -7.04 8.23
C THR A 45 -3.54 -8.13 7.61
N ASN A 46 -3.70 -8.13 6.28
CA ASN A 46 -4.57 -9.09 5.63
C ASN A 46 -4.14 -10.55 5.84
N TYR A 47 -2.84 -10.83 5.91
CA TYR A 47 -2.31 -12.17 6.17
C TYR A 47 -2.50 -12.62 7.63
N LYS A 48 -2.87 -11.70 8.52
CA LYS A 48 -3.03 -11.89 9.97
C LYS A 48 -4.42 -11.51 10.46
N ARG A 49 -5.38 -11.34 9.54
CA ARG A 49 -6.72 -10.77 9.83
C ARG A 49 -7.36 -11.42 11.05
N ASP A 50 -7.50 -12.74 11.05
CA ASP A 50 -8.17 -13.47 12.13
C ASP A 50 -7.50 -13.26 13.50
N TYR A 51 -6.18 -13.10 13.53
CA TYR A 51 -5.44 -12.83 14.77
C TYR A 51 -5.63 -11.41 15.25
N ILE A 52 -5.62 -10.44 14.34
CA ILE A 52 -5.76 -9.02 14.65
C ILE A 52 -7.21 -8.72 15.08
N ASP A 53 -8.20 -9.29 14.39
CA ASP A 53 -9.62 -9.13 14.72
C ASP A 53 -9.97 -9.74 16.09
N ALA A 54 -9.18 -10.71 16.56
CA ALA A 54 -9.33 -11.33 17.87
C ALA A 54 -8.55 -10.63 19.00
N MET A 55 -7.76 -9.59 18.71
CA MET A 55 -7.02 -8.84 19.73
C MET A 55 -7.95 -8.06 20.65
N ASP A 56 -7.56 -7.98 21.92
CA ASP A 56 -8.08 -6.97 22.81
C ASP A 56 -7.43 -5.60 22.54
N GLU A 57 -7.92 -4.56 23.23
CA GLU A 57 -7.45 -3.19 23.05
C GLU A 57 -5.94 -3.05 23.29
N GLU A 58 -5.41 -3.62 24.38
CA GLU A 58 -3.98 -3.55 24.71
C GLU A 58 -3.11 -4.19 23.63
N THR A 59 -3.49 -5.36 23.14
CA THR A 59 -2.71 -6.06 22.10
C THR A 59 -2.84 -5.35 20.75
N PHE A 60 -4.01 -4.82 20.43
CA PHE A 60 -4.23 -4.05 19.21
C PHE A 60 -3.41 -2.75 19.21
N ASP A 61 -3.30 -2.06 20.34
CA ASP A 61 -2.43 -0.89 20.46
C ASP A 61 -0.96 -1.23 20.16
N LYS A 62 -0.47 -2.39 20.62
CA LYS A 62 0.87 -2.88 20.27
C LYS A 62 1.00 -3.23 18.79
N TRP A 63 -0.05 -3.78 18.18
CA TRP A 63 -0.09 -3.99 16.74
C TRP A 63 0.01 -2.66 15.98
N MET A 64 -0.69 -1.62 16.44
CA MET A 64 -0.64 -0.28 15.85
C MET A 64 0.74 0.37 16.01
N ASP A 65 1.35 0.30 17.20
CA ASP A 65 2.73 0.75 17.45
C ASP A 65 3.70 0.10 16.44
N TYR A 66 3.61 -1.22 16.27
CA TYR A 66 4.41 -1.96 15.31
C TYR A 66 4.13 -1.53 13.87
N HIS A 67 2.86 -1.46 13.48
CA HIS A 67 2.44 -1.08 12.14
C HIS A 67 2.99 0.30 11.76
N PHE A 68 2.83 1.31 12.62
CA PHE A 68 3.35 2.65 12.38
C PHE A 68 4.88 2.73 12.33
N ALA A 69 5.59 1.85 13.04
CA ALA A 69 7.04 1.76 12.96
C ALA A 69 7.56 1.23 11.61
N ILE A 70 6.71 0.54 10.84
CA ILE A 70 7.12 -0.14 9.60
C ILE A 70 6.34 0.27 8.34
N CYS A 71 5.22 0.99 8.44
CA CYS A 71 4.33 1.26 7.30
C CYS A 71 4.99 2.09 6.17
N GLU A 72 6.09 2.79 6.45
CA GLU A 72 6.87 3.56 5.48
C GLU A 72 8.04 2.78 4.87
N ARG A 73 8.28 1.54 5.30
CA ARG A 73 9.35 0.70 4.77
C ARG A 73 9.04 0.30 3.32
N GLN A 74 9.89 0.74 2.40
CA GLN A 74 9.67 0.54 0.97
C GLN A 74 9.69 -0.94 0.55
N ASP A 75 10.45 -1.78 1.27
CA ASP A 75 10.48 -3.23 1.06
C ASP A 75 9.18 -3.94 1.52
N LEU A 76 8.29 -3.26 2.24
CA LEU A 76 7.03 -3.80 2.74
C LEU A 76 5.79 -3.22 2.04
N ILE A 77 5.95 -2.27 1.12
CA ILE A 77 4.83 -1.61 0.42
C ILE A 77 3.95 -2.64 -0.32
N GLY A 78 4.57 -3.60 -0.99
CA GLY A 78 3.87 -4.63 -1.75
C GLY A 78 3.07 -5.64 -0.89
N ALA A 79 3.25 -5.64 0.43
CA ALA A 79 2.43 -6.47 1.33
C ALA A 79 1.06 -5.85 1.63
N SER A 80 0.89 -4.55 1.34
CA SER A 80 -0.36 -3.81 1.55
C SER A 80 -1.34 -4.07 0.42
N HIS A 81 -2.64 -4.12 0.72
CA HIS A 81 -3.67 -4.06 -0.32
C HIS A 81 -3.94 -2.63 -0.78
N HIS A 82 -3.75 -1.67 0.13
CA HIS A 82 -3.95 -0.26 -0.13
C HIS A 82 -2.68 0.49 0.22
N THR A 83 -2.27 1.39 -0.67
CA THR A 83 -1.11 2.26 -0.45
C THR A 83 -1.55 3.70 -0.52
N LEU A 84 -1.01 4.53 0.36
CA LEU A 84 -1.23 5.97 0.35
C LEU A 84 0.02 6.66 -0.18
N ASP A 85 -0.12 7.36 -1.30
CA ASP A 85 0.91 8.26 -1.82
C ASP A 85 0.56 9.70 -1.48
N ILE A 86 1.45 10.36 -0.74
CA ILE A 86 1.27 11.74 -0.26
C ILE A 86 2.17 12.64 -1.10
N LEU A 87 1.53 13.50 -1.88
CA LEU A 87 2.20 14.40 -2.82
C LEU A 87 1.98 15.85 -2.40
N GLN A 88 3.01 16.67 -2.57
CA GLN A 88 2.93 18.12 -2.42
C GLN A 88 3.01 18.75 -3.81
N LYS A 89 2.01 19.58 -4.14
CA LYS A 89 2.07 20.44 -5.33
C LYS A 89 3.27 21.38 -5.22
N ALA A 90 4.06 21.48 -6.28
CA ALA A 90 5.16 22.43 -6.39
C ALA A 90 4.69 23.89 -6.37
#